data_AF-A0A1E1KYX8-F1
#
_entry.id   AF-A0A1E1KYX8-F1
#
_cell.length_a   1.000
_cell.length_b   1.000
_cell.length_c   1.000
_cell.angle_alpha   90.00
_cell.angle_beta   90.00
_cell.angle_gamma   90.00
#
_symmetry.space_group_name_H-M   'P 1'
#
loop_
_entity.id
_entity.type
_entity.pdbx_description
1 polymer ?
#
loop_
_entity_poly.entity_id
_entity_poly.type
_entity_poly.pdbx_seq_one_letter_code
_entity_poly.pdbx_strand_id
1 'polypeptide(L)'
;MMFLQPLVYGLLALVLLLTLVRAEYDISKELTPLGPLQVRIDYNLVMEGGPAHKNRIIRTIVYSSHLKFERDVNAFSDGQLVQMAFDAYNEMVEEVKHYGFSGYGKPSVMTVAAIGQEIFLASSQKGRGAFITRYPKSQASKSLAICQITFNNGLQAHQLTSGHANESKCGEIMAAHSFFRNNPSYETIRGLGGRIVSVDELGGSSPLAIKEPCGTGIPNAWGCNLFVQDQGLTVIPRGTTPVPYQLNAVAGVATINQIPLCS
;
A
#
# COMPACT_ATOMS: atom_id res chain seq x y z
N MET A 1 19.38 -44.73 39.58
CA MET A 1 18.86 -44.28 38.27
C MET A 1 17.53 -43.59 38.51
N MET A 2 17.49 -42.26 38.37
CA MET A 2 16.29 -41.47 38.62
C MET A 2 15.52 -41.36 37.30
N PHE A 3 14.39 -42.07 37.17
CA PHE A 3 13.55 -42.01 35.99
C PHE A 3 12.81 -40.67 35.96
N LEU A 4 13.12 -39.81 34.99
CA LEU A 4 12.33 -38.60 34.73
C LEU A 4 10.88 -38.97 34.39
N GLN A 5 9.91 -38.28 35.01
CA GLN A 5 8.47 -38.53 34.83
C GLN A 5 8.01 -38.24 33.39
N PRO A 6 7.05 -39.02 32.83
CA PRO A 6 6.50 -38.85 31.48
C PRO A 6 5.91 -37.46 31.22
N LEU A 7 5.49 -36.77 32.28
CA LEU A 7 4.97 -35.40 32.23
C LEU A 7 6.05 -34.37 31.82
N VAL A 8 7.31 -34.63 32.19
CA VAL A 8 8.46 -33.78 31.82
C VAL A 8 8.80 -33.91 30.34
N TYR A 9 8.71 -35.12 29.78
CA TYR A 9 8.91 -35.35 28.34
C TYR A 9 7.78 -34.74 27.49
N GLY A 10 6.53 -34.80 27.96
CA GLY A 10 5.40 -34.13 27.31
C GLY A 10 5.54 -32.61 27.29
N LEU A 11 6.00 -32.00 28.39
CA LEU A 11 6.23 -30.56 28.46
C LEU A 11 7.40 -30.12 27.57
N LEU A 12 8.50 -30.90 27.53
CA LEU A 12 9.64 -30.65 26.65
C LEU A 12 9.26 -30.76 25.16
N ALA A 13 8.44 -31.75 24.79
CA ALA A 13 7.94 -31.88 23.42
C ALA A 13 7.02 -30.71 23.03
N LEU A 14 6.16 -30.25 23.95
CA LEU A 14 5.31 -29.07 23.74
C LEU A 14 6.14 -27.79 23.60
N VAL A 15 7.18 -27.60 24.42
CA VAL A 15 8.09 -26.45 24.33
C VAL A 15 8.91 -26.50 23.03
N LEU A 16 9.37 -27.68 22.57
CA LEU A 16 10.02 -27.84 21.28
C LEU A 16 9.06 -27.56 20.10
N LEU A 17 7.81 -28.01 20.18
CA LEU A 17 6.78 -27.71 19.17
C LEU A 17 6.43 -26.21 19.14
N LEU A 18 6.43 -25.54 20.30
CA LEU A 18 6.17 -24.10 20.41
C LEU A 18 7.37 -23.24 19.95
N THR A 19 8.60 -23.76 19.96
CA THR A 19 9.78 -23.06 19.43
C THR A 19 10.01 -23.32 17.93
N LEU A 20 9.45 -24.39 17.36
CA LEU A 20 9.64 -24.78 15.95
C LEU A 20 8.79 -24.01 14.92
N VAL A 21 7.85 -23.14 15.33
CA VAL A 21 7.01 -22.38 14.38
C VAL A 21 7.04 -20.89 14.67
N ARG A 22 8.23 -20.29 14.61
CA ARG A 22 8.34 -18.92 14.14
C ARG A 22 8.99 -18.99 12.77
N ALA A 23 8.16 -19.18 11.75
CA ALA A 23 8.60 -18.97 10.38
C ALA A 23 9.17 -17.55 10.32
N GLU A 24 10.48 -17.45 10.15
CA GLU A 24 11.14 -16.17 9.94
C GLU A 24 10.80 -15.71 8.52
N TYR A 25 10.58 -14.41 8.34
CA TYR A 25 10.38 -13.89 6.99
C TYR A 25 11.69 -14.01 6.19
N ASP A 26 11.61 -14.38 4.92
CA ASP A 26 12.78 -14.55 4.05
C ASP A 26 12.75 -13.57 2.89
N ILE A 27 13.59 -12.54 2.99
CA ILE A 27 13.83 -11.56 1.92
C ILE A 27 15.24 -11.72 1.32
N SER A 28 15.89 -12.87 1.50
CA SER A 28 17.25 -13.12 0.96
C SER A 28 17.31 -13.05 -0.56
N LYS A 29 16.16 -13.22 -1.22
CA LYS A 29 15.94 -13.04 -2.65
C LYS A 29 14.57 -12.44 -2.89
N GLU A 30 14.43 -11.79 -4.03
CA GLU A 30 13.12 -11.41 -4.56
C GLU A 30 12.39 -12.66 -5.06
N LEU A 31 11.12 -12.80 -4.68
CA LEU A 31 10.23 -13.88 -5.08
C LEU A 31 9.34 -13.43 -6.24
N THR A 32 8.93 -14.39 -7.08
CA THR A 32 7.98 -14.14 -8.17
C THR A 32 6.57 -13.92 -7.58
N PRO A 33 5.86 -12.85 -8.00
CA PRO A 33 4.50 -12.62 -7.52
C PRO A 33 3.54 -13.72 -7.95
N LEU A 34 2.56 -14.01 -7.09
CA LEU A 34 1.64 -15.14 -7.26
C LEU A 34 0.38 -14.81 -8.08
N GLY A 35 -0.08 -13.56 -8.05
CA GLY A 35 -1.38 -13.19 -8.61
C GLY A 35 -1.35 -12.52 -9.98
N PRO A 36 -2.49 -12.47 -10.69
CA PRO A 36 -2.58 -11.90 -12.04
C PRO A 36 -2.25 -10.41 -12.12
N LEU A 37 -2.46 -9.64 -11.05
CA LEU A 37 -2.07 -8.22 -10.98
C LEU A 37 -0.59 -8.05 -10.66
N GLN A 38 0.11 -9.14 -10.33
CA GLN A 38 1.52 -9.20 -9.94
C GLN A 38 1.87 -8.22 -8.83
N VAL A 39 0.97 -8.03 -7.85
CA VAL A 39 1.32 -7.30 -6.63
C VAL A 39 2.50 -8.02 -5.98
N ARG A 40 3.57 -7.27 -5.69
CA ARG A 40 4.79 -7.76 -5.05
C ARG A 40 5.35 -6.74 -4.09
N ILE A 41 6.19 -7.19 -3.16
CA ILE A 41 6.91 -6.29 -2.26
C ILE A 41 7.84 -5.35 -3.07
N ASP A 42 7.97 -4.10 -2.67
CA ASP A 42 9.04 -3.23 -3.17
C ASP A 42 10.37 -3.71 -2.57
N TYR A 43 11.11 -4.49 -3.34
CA TYR A 43 12.29 -5.19 -2.86
C TYR A 43 13.42 -4.22 -2.44
N ASN A 44 13.61 -3.13 -3.19
CA ASN A 44 14.61 -2.12 -2.84
C ASN A 44 14.28 -1.48 -1.48
N LEU A 45 13.00 -1.16 -1.25
CA LEU A 45 12.56 -0.48 -0.05
C LEU A 45 12.67 -1.36 1.20
N VAL A 46 12.31 -2.64 1.10
CA VAL A 46 12.45 -3.58 2.22
C VAL A 46 13.92 -3.89 2.55
N MET A 47 14.80 -3.79 1.55
CA MET A 47 16.24 -4.02 1.68
C MET A 47 17.03 -2.81 2.18
N GLU A 48 16.45 -1.59 2.26
CA GLU A 48 17.08 -0.43 2.92
C GLU A 48 17.51 -0.75 4.37
N GLY A 49 16.81 -1.65 5.06
CA GLY A 49 17.16 -2.13 6.39
C GLY A 49 18.40 -3.05 6.46
N GLY A 50 19.03 -3.35 5.33
CA GLY A 50 20.10 -4.32 5.19
C GLY A 50 19.63 -5.76 4.98
N PRO A 51 20.56 -6.71 4.73
CA PRO A 51 20.23 -8.09 4.36
C PRO A 51 19.45 -8.84 5.44
N ALA A 52 18.79 -9.93 5.03
CA ALA A 52 17.82 -10.71 5.81
C ALA A 52 18.32 -11.20 7.18
N HIS A 53 19.63 -11.30 7.41
CA HIS A 53 20.25 -11.86 8.63
C HIS A 53 19.96 -11.10 9.94
N LYS A 54 19.15 -10.03 9.92
CA LYS A 54 18.74 -9.26 11.10
C LYS A 54 17.21 -9.20 11.21
N ASN A 55 16.59 -10.32 11.58
CA ASN A 55 15.13 -10.46 11.77
C ASN A 55 14.50 -9.58 12.86
N ARG A 56 15.30 -8.76 13.55
CA ARG A 56 14.86 -7.78 14.56
C ARG A 56 14.70 -6.35 14.03
N ILE A 57 14.96 -6.11 12.75
CA ILE A 57 14.84 -4.78 12.15
C ILE A 57 13.38 -4.53 11.76
N ILE A 58 12.86 -3.37 12.16
CA ILE A 58 11.57 -2.87 11.66
C ILE A 58 11.81 -2.34 10.25
N ARG A 59 11.33 -3.09 9.26
CA ARG A 59 11.52 -2.77 7.83
C ARG A 59 10.43 -1.84 7.31
N THR A 60 10.80 -1.00 6.36
CA THR A 60 9.82 -0.30 5.53
C THR A 60 9.26 -1.30 4.52
N ILE A 61 7.94 -1.47 4.49
CA ILE A 61 7.30 -2.45 3.60
C ILE A 61 6.16 -1.75 2.87
N VAL A 62 6.20 -1.85 1.55
CA VAL A 62 5.12 -1.46 0.63
C VAL A 62 5.02 -2.57 -0.40
N TYR A 63 3.79 -2.93 -0.77
CA TYR A 63 3.50 -3.80 -1.90
C TYR A 63 2.97 -2.96 -3.03
N SER A 64 3.40 -3.22 -4.25
CA SER A 64 2.99 -2.45 -5.41
C SER A 64 3.01 -3.27 -6.69
N SER A 65 2.31 -2.75 -7.69
CA SER A 65 2.38 -3.22 -9.07
C SER A 65 1.97 -2.07 -9.99
N HIS A 66 2.39 -2.15 -11.23
CA HIS A 66 2.08 -1.18 -12.27
C HIS A 66 1.62 -1.91 -13.53
N LEU A 67 0.45 -1.50 -14.02
CA LEU A 67 -0.17 -2.06 -15.20
C LEU A 67 -0.28 -0.95 -16.25
N LYS A 68 0.35 -1.15 -17.39
CA LYS A 68 0.25 -0.26 -18.54
C LYS A 68 -0.57 -0.91 -19.64
N PHE A 69 -1.56 -0.18 -20.14
CA PHE A 69 -2.51 -0.63 -21.14
C PHE A 69 -2.28 0.07 -22.48
N GLU A 70 -2.86 -0.49 -23.54
CA GLU A 70 -2.82 0.08 -24.90
C GLU A 70 -3.82 1.23 -25.07
N ARG A 71 -4.85 1.26 -24.24
CA ARG A 71 -5.94 2.25 -24.26
C ARG A 71 -6.16 2.83 -22.87
N ASP A 72 -6.92 3.91 -22.85
CA ASP A 72 -7.22 4.66 -21.63
C ASP A 72 -7.96 3.79 -20.60
N VAL A 73 -7.50 3.84 -19.35
CA VAL A 73 -8.04 3.06 -18.24
C VAL A 73 -9.36 3.63 -17.71
N ASN A 74 -9.82 4.77 -18.23
CA ASN A 74 -11.17 5.27 -18.05
C ASN A 74 -12.24 4.35 -18.65
N ALA A 75 -11.85 3.39 -19.49
CA ALA A 75 -12.74 2.32 -19.94
C ALA A 75 -13.18 1.37 -18.81
N PHE A 76 -12.42 1.26 -17.72
CA PHE A 76 -12.83 0.48 -16.55
C PHE A 76 -13.92 1.23 -15.78
N SER A 77 -15.00 0.55 -15.40
CA SER A 77 -16.00 1.14 -14.50
C SER A 77 -15.45 1.27 -13.07
N ASP A 78 -16.06 2.14 -12.27
CA ASP A 78 -15.67 2.28 -10.86
C ASP A 78 -15.80 0.94 -10.10
N GLY A 79 -16.86 0.18 -10.35
CA GLY A 79 -17.02 -1.16 -9.77
C GLY A 79 -15.92 -2.14 -10.17
N GLN A 80 -15.39 -2.04 -11.38
CA GLN A 80 -14.25 -2.85 -11.82
C GLN A 80 -12.95 -2.43 -11.12
N LEU A 81 -12.73 -1.14 -10.91
CA LEU A 81 -11.59 -0.64 -10.14
C LEU A 81 -11.68 -1.05 -8.66
N VAL A 82 -12.89 -1.11 -8.08
CA VAL A 82 -13.12 -1.64 -6.73
C VAL A 82 -12.78 -3.13 -6.66
N GLN A 83 -13.25 -3.94 -7.62
CA GLN A 83 -12.91 -5.37 -7.65
C GLN A 83 -11.40 -5.57 -7.84
N MET A 84 -10.75 -4.76 -8.66
CA MET A 84 -9.28 -4.79 -8.82
C MET A 84 -8.57 -4.45 -7.51
N ALA A 85 -9.07 -3.49 -6.73
CA ALA A 85 -8.53 -3.18 -5.40
C ALA A 85 -8.69 -4.36 -4.44
N PHE A 86 -9.81 -5.09 -4.52
CA PHE A 86 -10.05 -6.28 -3.72
C PHE A 86 -9.08 -7.40 -4.07
N ASP A 87 -8.91 -7.67 -5.35
CA ASP A 87 -7.98 -8.68 -5.83
C ASP A 87 -6.54 -8.32 -5.45
N ALA A 88 -6.14 -7.05 -5.64
CA ALA A 88 -4.82 -6.56 -5.26
C ALA A 88 -4.57 -6.67 -3.75
N TYR A 89 -5.57 -6.40 -2.91
CA TYR A 89 -5.47 -6.61 -1.45
C TYR A 89 -5.22 -8.09 -1.13
N ASN A 90 -5.95 -8.99 -1.77
CA ASN A 90 -5.79 -10.43 -1.56
C ASN A 90 -4.40 -10.90 -2.03
N GLU A 91 -3.92 -10.44 -3.19
CA GLU A 91 -2.56 -10.72 -3.65
C GLU A 91 -1.51 -10.23 -2.65
N MET A 92 -1.64 -9.01 -2.12
CA MET A 92 -0.77 -8.51 -1.06
C MET A 92 -0.78 -9.42 0.18
N VAL A 93 -1.94 -9.92 0.60
CA VAL A 93 -2.05 -10.83 1.76
C VAL A 93 -1.34 -12.16 1.47
N GLU A 94 -1.45 -12.69 0.25
CA GLU A 94 -0.72 -13.89 -0.15
C GLU A 94 0.78 -13.65 -0.27
N GLU A 95 1.22 -12.51 -0.79
CA GLU A 95 2.64 -12.13 -0.81
C GLU A 95 3.24 -12.00 0.60
N VAL A 96 2.50 -11.39 1.54
CA VAL A 96 2.89 -11.34 2.96
C VAL A 96 3.17 -12.75 3.50
N LYS A 97 2.28 -13.71 3.20
CA LYS A 97 2.48 -15.12 3.59
C LYS A 97 3.64 -15.76 2.83
N HIS A 98 3.80 -15.45 1.56
CA HIS A 98 4.82 -16.02 0.69
C HIS A 98 6.24 -15.69 1.19
N TYR A 99 6.43 -14.45 1.65
CA TYR A 99 7.67 -13.99 2.29
C TYR A 99 7.78 -14.38 3.77
N GLY A 100 6.77 -15.02 4.38
CA GLY A 100 6.76 -15.39 5.80
C GLY A 100 6.57 -14.20 6.77
N PHE A 101 6.12 -13.05 6.29
CA PHE A 101 5.80 -11.92 7.15
C PHE A 101 4.56 -12.21 8.01
N SER A 102 4.65 -11.91 9.30
CA SER A 102 3.49 -11.90 10.21
C SER A 102 2.84 -10.51 10.27
N GLY A 103 1.81 -10.32 11.09
CA GLY A 103 0.96 -9.11 11.13
C GLY A 103 1.68 -7.75 11.20
N TYR A 104 2.93 -7.69 11.67
CA TYR A 104 3.74 -6.46 11.65
C TYR A 104 4.21 -6.05 10.24
N GLY A 105 4.34 -7.01 9.31
CA GLY A 105 4.73 -6.81 7.93
C GLY A 105 3.57 -6.68 6.94
N LYS A 106 2.32 -6.83 7.39
CA LYS A 106 1.11 -6.73 6.54
C LYS A 106 0.56 -5.30 6.54
N PRO A 107 0.65 -4.52 5.45
CA PRO A 107 -0.12 -3.29 5.31
C PRO A 107 -1.62 -3.53 5.43
N SER A 108 -2.33 -2.52 5.92
CA SER A 108 -3.78 -2.62 6.15
C SER A 108 -4.62 -2.13 4.98
N VAL A 109 -4.03 -1.36 4.06
CA VAL A 109 -4.76 -0.73 2.95
C VAL A 109 -4.10 -1.13 1.65
N MET A 110 -4.91 -1.39 0.63
CA MET A 110 -4.48 -1.44 -0.77
C MET A 110 -5.20 -0.34 -1.56
N THR A 111 -4.48 0.33 -2.45
CA THR A 111 -5.00 1.42 -3.27
C THR A 111 -4.78 1.14 -4.75
N VAL A 112 -5.79 1.45 -5.55
CA VAL A 112 -5.76 1.49 -7.02
C VAL A 112 -5.87 2.95 -7.46
N ALA A 113 -4.92 3.43 -8.25
CA ALA A 113 -5.02 4.71 -8.96
C ALA A 113 -4.99 4.46 -10.47
N ALA A 114 -6.08 4.79 -11.15
CA ALA A 114 -6.24 4.66 -12.60
C ALA A 114 -6.05 6.04 -13.26
N ILE A 115 -5.00 6.21 -14.06
CA ILE A 115 -4.58 7.50 -14.63
C ILE A 115 -4.13 7.31 -16.07
N GLY A 116 -4.82 7.95 -17.04
CA GLY A 116 -4.46 7.85 -18.46
C GLY A 116 -4.49 6.41 -18.97
N GLN A 117 -3.34 5.83 -19.33
CA GLN A 117 -3.22 4.44 -19.80
C GLN A 117 -2.64 3.49 -18.74
N GLU A 118 -2.56 3.95 -17.49
CA GLU A 118 -1.79 3.27 -16.45
C GLU A 118 -2.66 3.06 -15.20
N ILE A 119 -2.49 1.91 -14.55
CA ILE A 119 -3.01 1.63 -13.23
C ILE A 119 -1.84 1.38 -12.28
N PHE A 120 -1.83 2.13 -11.18
CA PHE A 120 -0.85 2.01 -10.11
C PHE A 120 -1.52 1.36 -8.90
N LEU A 121 -1.01 0.21 -8.50
CA LEU A 121 -1.42 -0.52 -7.31
C LEU A 121 -0.38 -0.26 -6.23
N ALA A 122 -0.80 0.20 -5.06
CA ALA A 122 0.10 0.40 -3.94
C ALA A 122 -0.59 0.21 -2.59
N SER A 123 0.08 -0.52 -1.69
CA SER A 123 -0.37 -0.64 -0.32
C SER A 123 -0.05 0.62 0.48
N SER A 124 -0.67 0.75 1.66
CA SER A 124 -0.09 1.60 2.70
C SER A 124 1.29 1.10 3.13
N GLN A 125 2.06 1.97 3.77
CA GLN A 125 3.40 1.66 4.23
C GLN A 125 3.38 1.08 5.64
N LYS A 126 4.09 -0.03 5.86
CA LYS A 126 4.51 -0.49 7.20
C LYS A 126 5.95 -0.07 7.50
N GLY A 127 6.32 -0.09 8.78
CA GLY A 127 7.65 0.30 9.23
C GLY A 127 7.74 1.67 9.91
N ARG A 128 8.97 2.05 10.26
CA ARG A 128 9.27 3.30 11.00
C ARG A 128 9.33 4.50 10.08
N GLY A 129 8.60 5.56 10.45
CA GLY A 129 8.53 6.83 9.73
C GLY A 129 7.96 6.67 8.32
N ALA A 130 7.56 7.75 7.68
CA ALA A 130 7.23 7.69 6.25
C ALA A 130 8.49 7.69 5.39
N PHE A 131 8.50 6.83 4.39
CA PHE A 131 9.52 6.79 3.35
C PHE A 131 9.50 8.10 2.54
N ILE A 132 8.30 8.54 2.15
CA ILE A 132 8.12 9.70 1.27
C ILE A 132 8.67 11.02 1.86
N THR A 133 8.83 11.10 3.18
CA THR A 133 9.38 12.28 3.86
C THR A 133 10.91 12.28 3.94
N ARG A 134 11.56 11.12 3.69
CA ARG A 134 13.02 10.95 3.74
C ARG A 134 13.64 10.73 2.36
N TYR A 135 12.84 10.36 1.36
CA TYR A 135 13.28 10.20 -0.01
C TYR A 135 13.53 11.57 -0.67
N PRO A 136 14.52 11.72 -1.60
CA PRO A 136 14.76 12.96 -2.34
C PRO A 136 13.45 13.52 -2.95
N LYS A 137 13.32 14.85 -2.97
CA LYS A 137 12.06 15.58 -3.27
C LYS A 137 11.35 15.09 -4.55
N SER A 138 10.45 14.11 -4.41
CA SER A 138 9.49 13.72 -5.45
C SER A 138 8.33 14.70 -5.51
N GLN A 139 7.59 14.74 -6.63
CA GLN A 139 6.40 15.60 -6.71
C GLN A 139 5.36 15.23 -5.66
N ALA A 140 5.15 13.94 -5.37
CA ALA A 140 4.32 13.50 -4.25
C ALA A 140 4.78 14.08 -2.89
N SER A 141 6.09 14.08 -2.59
CA SER A 141 6.63 14.68 -1.36
C SER A 141 6.47 16.20 -1.32
N LYS A 142 6.56 16.89 -2.47
CA LYS A 142 6.34 18.33 -2.58
C LYS A 142 4.87 18.67 -2.37
N SER A 143 3.94 17.96 -2.99
CA SER A 143 2.51 18.14 -2.79
C SER A 143 2.13 17.93 -1.32
N LEU A 144 2.66 16.88 -0.68
CA LEU A 144 2.46 16.68 0.76
C LEU A 144 2.96 17.86 1.59
N ALA A 145 4.14 18.38 1.29
CA ALA A 145 4.68 19.56 1.97
C ALA A 145 3.80 20.81 1.75
N ILE A 146 3.31 21.03 0.53
CA ILE A 146 2.40 22.13 0.20
C ILE A 146 1.08 21.98 0.95
N CYS A 147 0.48 20.78 0.99
CA CYS A 147 -0.73 20.53 1.75
C CYS A 147 -0.52 20.78 3.26
N GLN A 148 0.60 20.33 3.83
CA GLN A 148 0.94 20.59 5.23
C GLN A 148 1.06 22.08 5.53
N ILE A 149 1.76 22.85 4.67
CA ILE A 149 1.94 24.29 4.83
C ILE A 149 0.60 25.02 4.70
N THR A 150 -0.18 24.69 3.67
CA THR A 150 -1.50 25.31 3.41
C THR A 150 -2.45 25.07 4.58
N PHE A 151 -2.48 23.84 5.09
CA PHE A 151 -3.28 23.49 6.25
C PHE A 151 -2.85 24.26 7.51
N ASN A 152 -1.53 24.34 7.77
CA ASN A 152 -1.00 25.09 8.91
C ASN A 152 -1.28 26.59 8.84
N ASN A 153 -1.26 27.18 7.63
CA ASN A 153 -1.55 28.59 7.43
C ASN A 153 -3.06 28.93 7.58
N GLY A 154 -3.94 27.94 7.40
CA GLY A 154 -5.39 28.09 7.51
C GLY A 154 -5.94 27.93 8.94
N LEU A 155 -5.13 27.48 9.90
CA LEU A 155 -5.53 27.24 11.29
C LEU A 155 -4.71 28.08 12.25
N GLN A 156 -5.31 28.51 13.36
CA GLN A 156 -4.52 29.10 14.45
C GLN A 156 -3.68 28.00 15.10
N ALA A 157 -2.43 28.31 15.50
CA ALA A 157 -1.44 27.33 15.98
C ALA A 157 -1.93 26.39 17.11
N HIS A 158 -2.97 26.78 17.87
CA HIS A 158 -3.58 25.99 18.94
C HIS A 158 -4.64 24.97 18.47
N GLN A 159 -5.00 24.96 17.19
CA GLN A 159 -5.97 24.04 16.57
C GLN A 159 -5.32 22.90 15.79
N LEU A 160 -3.98 22.86 15.76
CA LEU A 160 -3.20 21.86 15.04
C LEU A 160 -3.13 20.57 15.85
N THR A 161 -4.03 19.62 15.59
CA THR A 161 -3.87 18.25 16.08
C THR A 161 -2.91 17.49 15.17
N SER A 162 -1.60 17.66 15.38
CA SER A 162 -0.50 16.87 14.77
C SER A 162 -0.42 16.89 13.23
N GLY A 163 0.67 16.35 12.66
CA GLY A 163 0.90 16.24 11.22
C GLY A 163 -0.08 15.29 10.50
N HIS A 164 0.26 14.84 9.29
CA HIS A 164 -0.64 14.12 8.38
C HIS A 164 -1.24 12.93 9.10
N ALA A 165 -2.56 12.71 8.97
CA ALA A 165 -3.17 11.49 9.48
C ALA A 165 -2.47 10.25 8.88
N ASN A 166 -1.93 9.36 9.71
CA ASN A 166 -1.07 8.23 9.31
C ASN A 166 0.32 8.61 8.76
N GLU A 167 0.88 9.77 9.13
CA GLU A 167 2.27 10.16 8.85
C GLU A 167 2.67 10.21 7.37
N SER A 168 1.74 10.33 6.41
CA SER A 168 1.98 10.23 4.96
C SER A 168 2.30 8.81 4.45
N LYS A 169 1.83 7.77 5.15
CA LYS A 169 2.03 6.34 4.80
C LYS A 169 0.89 5.72 4.00
N CYS A 170 -0.10 6.50 3.57
CA CYS A 170 -1.29 5.96 2.94
C CYS A 170 -1.01 5.45 1.51
N GLY A 171 -1.81 4.49 1.04
CA GLY A 171 -1.62 3.88 -0.28
C GLY A 171 -1.83 4.87 -1.42
N GLU A 172 -2.68 5.90 -1.23
CA GLU A 172 -2.90 6.98 -2.20
C GLU A 172 -1.61 7.74 -2.51
N ILE A 173 -0.81 7.98 -1.48
CA ILE A 173 0.47 8.67 -1.61
C ILE A 173 1.47 7.78 -2.33
N MET A 174 1.52 6.49 -1.99
CA MET A 174 2.44 5.53 -2.62
C MET A 174 2.10 5.33 -4.11
N ALA A 175 0.82 5.21 -4.45
CA ALA A 175 0.36 5.09 -5.84
C ALA A 175 0.69 6.36 -6.66
N ALA A 176 0.43 7.54 -6.09
CA ALA A 176 0.78 8.81 -6.73
C ALA A 176 2.31 8.98 -6.88
N HIS A 177 3.11 8.56 -5.90
CA HIS A 177 4.57 8.57 -6.02
C HIS A 177 5.04 7.66 -7.16
N SER A 178 4.47 6.45 -7.32
CA SER A 178 4.74 5.58 -8.47
C SER A 178 4.42 6.25 -9.79
N PHE A 179 3.28 6.96 -9.88
CA PHE A 179 2.93 7.75 -11.07
C PHE A 179 4.02 8.76 -11.41
N PHE A 180 4.41 9.63 -10.48
CA PHE A 180 5.42 10.67 -10.73
C PHE A 180 6.80 10.12 -11.03
N ARG A 181 7.15 8.96 -10.46
CA ARG A 181 8.39 8.24 -10.75
C ARG A 181 8.44 7.77 -12.20
N ASN A 182 7.33 7.25 -12.71
CA ASN A 182 7.21 6.77 -14.08
C ASN A 182 6.97 7.90 -15.09
N ASN A 183 6.41 9.02 -14.62
CA ASN A 183 6.03 10.17 -15.43
C ASN A 183 6.69 11.47 -14.89
N PRO A 184 8.03 11.58 -14.92
CA PRO A 184 8.77 12.64 -14.22
C PRO A 184 8.54 14.06 -14.77
N SER A 185 7.98 14.19 -15.98
CA SER A 185 7.62 15.47 -16.59
C SER A 185 6.34 16.09 -16.01
N TYR A 186 5.53 15.32 -15.27
CA TYR A 186 4.30 15.83 -14.68
C TYR A 186 4.55 16.42 -13.30
N GLU A 187 3.99 17.60 -13.05
CA GLU A 187 4.01 18.25 -11.73
C GLU A 187 2.74 17.96 -10.92
N THR A 188 1.66 17.54 -11.58
CA THR A 188 0.38 17.18 -10.98
C THR A 188 -0.33 16.13 -11.82
N ILE A 189 -1.22 15.34 -11.19
CA ILE A 189 -2.14 14.41 -11.87
C ILE A 189 -3.38 15.14 -12.42
N ARG A 190 -3.59 16.41 -12.03
CA ARG A 190 -4.77 17.19 -12.38
C ARG A 190 -4.93 17.28 -13.90
N GLY A 191 -6.16 17.04 -14.36
CA GLY A 191 -6.52 17.10 -15.78
C GLY A 191 -6.29 15.79 -16.54
N LEU A 192 -5.73 14.76 -15.90
CA LEU A 192 -5.52 13.44 -16.52
C LEU A 192 -6.70 12.47 -16.34
N GLY A 193 -7.81 12.94 -15.76
CA GLY A 193 -8.99 12.10 -15.51
C GLY A 193 -8.75 10.98 -14.50
N GLY A 194 -7.81 11.17 -13.56
CA GLY A 194 -7.41 10.12 -12.63
C GLY A 194 -8.51 9.76 -11.63
N ARG A 195 -8.68 8.46 -11.36
CA ARG A 195 -9.60 7.90 -10.36
C ARG A 195 -8.84 7.08 -9.33
N ILE A 196 -9.30 7.10 -8.08
CA ILE A 196 -8.62 6.42 -6.98
C ILE A 196 -9.59 5.72 -6.04
N VAL A 197 -9.22 4.52 -5.59
CA VAL A 197 -9.94 3.77 -4.55
C VAL A 197 -8.96 3.09 -3.61
N SER A 198 -9.23 3.19 -2.32
CA SER A 198 -8.51 2.49 -1.25
C SER A 198 -9.44 1.48 -0.60
N VAL A 199 -8.94 0.31 -0.21
CA VAL A 199 -9.71 -0.75 0.44
C VAL A 199 -8.97 -1.30 1.66
N ASP A 200 -9.72 -1.66 2.71
CA ASP A 200 -9.21 -2.32 3.91
C ASP A 200 -10.25 -3.22 4.59
N GLU A 201 -9.78 -4.09 5.48
CA GLU A 201 -10.63 -4.83 6.42
C GLU A 201 -11.03 -3.88 7.55
N LEU A 202 -12.07 -3.07 7.34
CA LEU A 202 -12.55 -2.07 8.31
C LEU A 202 -12.76 -2.69 9.70
N GLY A 203 -12.04 -2.21 10.71
CA GLY A 203 -12.14 -2.73 12.08
C GLY A 203 -11.45 -4.08 12.30
N GLY A 204 -10.58 -4.52 11.39
CA GLY A 204 -9.80 -5.76 11.51
C GLY A 204 -10.60 -7.02 11.23
N SER A 205 -11.82 -6.90 10.71
CA SER A 205 -12.69 -8.02 10.34
C SER A 205 -13.12 -7.90 8.87
N SER A 206 -13.26 -9.05 8.22
CA SER A 206 -13.99 -9.19 6.95
C SER A 206 -15.43 -8.68 7.12
N PRO A 207 -16.03 -8.01 6.13
CA PRO A 207 -15.62 -7.93 4.73
C PRO A 207 -14.63 -6.80 4.41
N LEU A 208 -13.86 -7.02 3.34
CA LEU A 208 -13.10 -5.96 2.67
C LEU A 208 -14.06 -4.89 2.18
N ALA A 209 -13.72 -3.62 2.40
CA ALA A 209 -14.58 -2.50 2.06
C ALA A 209 -13.77 -1.30 1.55
N ILE A 210 -14.44 -0.40 0.84
CA ILE A 210 -13.86 0.87 0.43
C ILE A 210 -13.58 1.71 1.67
N LYS A 211 -12.33 2.17 1.75
CA LYS A 211 -11.82 3.08 2.76
C LYS A 211 -11.74 4.47 2.15
N GLU A 212 -12.45 5.42 2.74
CA GLU A 212 -12.30 6.84 2.40
C GLU A 212 -10.88 7.33 2.72
N PRO A 213 -10.34 8.30 1.95
CA PRO A 213 -9.10 8.96 2.29
C PRO A 213 -9.10 9.45 3.74
N CYS A 214 -7.98 9.31 4.45
CA CYS A 214 -7.91 9.81 5.83
C CYS A 214 -8.15 11.33 5.87
N GLY A 215 -8.77 11.80 6.95
CA GLY A 215 -9.21 13.20 7.09
C GLY A 215 -10.60 13.48 6.51
N THR A 216 -11.18 12.59 5.70
CA THR A 216 -12.56 12.75 5.21
C THR A 216 -13.57 12.78 6.36
N GLY A 217 -14.45 13.79 6.35
CA GLY A 217 -15.51 13.96 7.36
C GLY A 217 -15.02 14.38 8.75
N ILE A 218 -13.73 14.70 8.91
CA ILE A 218 -13.16 15.15 10.18
C ILE A 218 -12.84 16.64 10.06
N PRO A 219 -13.52 17.53 10.82
CA PRO A 219 -13.19 18.95 10.84
C PRO A 219 -11.74 19.18 11.26
N ASN A 220 -11.04 20.08 10.57
CA ASN A 220 -9.65 20.42 10.85
C ASN A 220 -8.71 19.20 10.88
N ALA A 221 -8.96 18.19 10.05
CA ALA A 221 -8.03 17.09 9.85
C ALA A 221 -7.27 17.24 8.53
N TRP A 222 -5.95 17.12 8.62
CA TRP A 222 -5.09 17.00 7.45
C TRP A 222 -4.85 15.52 7.14
N GLY A 223 -5.26 15.08 5.95
CA GLY A 223 -5.01 13.72 5.47
C GLY A 223 -5.04 13.63 3.95
N CYS A 224 -5.18 12.40 3.45
CA CYS A 224 -5.20 12.13 2.02
C CYS A 224 -6.40 12.76 1.31
N ASN A 225 -7.47 13.13 2.03
CA ASN A 225 -8.59 13.88 1.46
C ASN A 225 -8.16 15.18 0.77
N LEU A 226 -7.22 15.92 1.37
CA LEU A 226 -6.67 17.14 0.77
C LEU A 226 -5.68 16.81 -0.35
N PHE A 227 -4.87 15.76 -0.18
CA PHE A 227 -3.91 15.32 -1.18
C PHE A 227 -4.58 14.90 -2.49
N VAL A 228 -5.60 14.02 -2.43
CA VAL A 228 -6.31 13.55 -3.64
C VAL A 228 -7.02 14.70 -4.35
N GLN A 229 -7.58 15.65 -3.59
CA GLN A 229 -8.19 16.87 -4.12
C GLN A 229 -7.17 17.77 -4.82
N ASP A 230 -6.01 18.01 -4.18
CA ASP A 230 -4.92 18.80 -4.75
C ASP A 230 -4.44 18.20 -6.09
N GLN A 231 -4.26 16.89 -6.11
CA GLN A 231 -3.87 16.12 -7.30
C GLN A 231 -4.97 15.98 -8.36
N GLY A 232 -6.19 16.47 -8.10
CA GLY A 232 -7.30 16.41 -9.04
C GLY A 232 -7.77 14.97 -9.32
N LEU A 233 -7.58 14.06 -8.36
CA LEU A 233 -8.05 12.68 -8.42
C LEU A 233 -9.51 12.61 -7.98
N THR A 234 -10.31 11.85 -8.70
CA THR A 234 -11.69 11.53 -8.32
C THR A 234 -11.69 10.29 -7.42
N VAL A 235 -12.14 10.45 -6.18
CA VAL A 235 -12.30 9.33 -5.24
C VAL A 235 -13.52 8.51 -5.61
N ILE A 236 -13.35 7.20 -5.79
CA ILE A 236 -14.48 6.28 -6.00
C ILE A 236 -15.29 6.18 -4.70
N PRO A 237 -16.61 6.47 -4.72
CA PRO A 237 -17.40 6.58 -3.50
C PRO A 237 -17.48 5.27 -2.70
N ARG A 238 -17.45 5.38 -1.37
CA ARG A 238 -17.86 4.30 -0.49
C ARG A 238 -19.24 3.75 -0.86
N GLY A 239 -19.37 2.43 -0.84
CA GLY A 239 -20.61 1.73 -1.22
C GLY A 239 -20.70 1.36 -2.70
N THR A 240 -19.71 1.74 -3.52
CA THR A 240 -19.62 1.28 -4.91
C THR A 240 -19.47 -0.24 -4.93
N THR A 241 -20.40 -0.93 -5.60
CA THR A 241 -20.42 -2.39 -5.68
C THR A 241 -19.28 -2.90 -6.58
N PRO A 242 -18.47 -3.86 -6.12
CA PRO A 242 -17.44 -4.47 -6.96
C PRO A 242 -18.06 -5.21 -8.14
N VAL A 243 -17.46 -5.07 -9.32
CA VAL A 243 -17.90 -5.70 -10.56
C VAL A 243 -16.73 -6.48 -11.17
N PRO A 244 -16.93 -7.74 -11.61
CA PRO A 244 -15.89 -8.50 -12.29
C PRO A 244 -15.30 -7.76 -13.50
N TYR A 245 -14.00 -7.95 -13.72
CA TYR A 245 -13.28 -7.37 -14.84
C TYR A 245 -12.42 -8.42 -15.54
N GLN A 246 -12.01 -8.10 -16.76
CA GLN A 246 -11.02 -8.85 -17.51
C GLN A 246 -9.93 -7.87 -17.95
N LEU A 247 -8.72 -8.03 -17.43
CA LEU A 247 -7.60 -7.11 -17.65
C LEU A 247 -7.42 -6.76 -19.13
N ASN A 248 -7.32 -7.79 -19.99
CA ASN A 248 -6.98 -7.60 -21.40
C ASN A 248 -8.17 -7.23 -22.30
N ALA A 249 -9.40 -7.35 -21.81
CA ALA A 249 -10.59 -7.10 -22.63
C ALA A 249 -11.01 -5.62 -22.64
N VAL A 250 -10.76 -4.90 -21.54
CA VAL A 250 -11.29 -3.55 -21.33
C VAL A 250 -10.41 -2.49 -22.00
N ALA A 251 -9.12 -2.46 -21.66
CA ALA A 251 -8.18 -1.42 -22.12
C ALA A 251 -7.08 -1.97 -23.05
N GLY A 252 -7.27 -3.17 -23.62
CA GLY A 252 -6.23 -3.85 -24.41
C GLY A 252 -5.26 -4.62 -23.53
N VAL A 253 -4.17 -5.13 -24.12
CA VAL A 253 -3.23 -6.00 -23.41
C VAL A 253 -2.48 -5.22 -22.32
N ALA A 254 -2.51 -5.74 -21.09
CA ALA A 254 -1.76 -5.17 -19.98
C ALA A 254 -0.31 -5.63 -19.99
N THR A 255 0.64 -4.69 -20.02
CA THR A 255 2.03 -4.94 -19.63
C THR A 255 2.16 -4.69 -18.13
N ILE A 256 2.60 -5.69 -17.38
CA ILE A 256 2.68 -5.62 -15.93
C ILE A 256 4.13 -5.62 -15.48
N ASN A 257 4.51 -4.61 -14.70
CA ASN A 257 5.82 -4.50 -14.06
C ASN A 257 5.69 -3.85 -12.68
N GLN A 258 6.80 -3.48 -12.05
CA GLN A 258 6.78 -2.68 -10.83
C GLN A 258 7.69 -1.48 -11.06
N ILE A 259 7.23 -0.32 -10.59
CA ILE A 259 8.04 0.89 -10.52
C ILE A 259 8.61 0.93 -9.10
N PRO A 260 9.93 0.73 -8.91
CA PRO A 260 10.51 0.83 -7.58
C PRO A 260 10.27 2.23 -7.00
N LEU A 261 9.75 2.29 -5.78
CA LEU A 261 9.51 3.52 -5.03
C LEU A 261 10.83 4.17 -4.64
N CYS A 262 11.86 3.36 -4.41
CA CYS A 262 13.24 3.76 -4.23
C CYS A 262 14.17 3.03 -5.24
N SER A 263 15.00 3.82 -5.90
CA SER A 263 16.14 3.38 -6.71
C SER A 263 17.08 4.57 -6.89
#